data_AF-A0A447UPV1-F1
#
_entry.id   AF-A0A447UPV1-F1
#
_cell.length_a   1.000
_cell.length_b   1.000
_cell.length_c   1.000
_cell.angle_alpha   90.00
_cell.angle_beta   90.00
_cell.angle_gamma   90.00
#
_symmetry.space_group_name_H-M   'P 1'
#
loop_
_entity.id
_entity.type
_entity.pdbx_description
1 polymer ?
#
loop_
_entity_poly.entity_id
_entity_poly.type
_entity_poly.pdbx_seq_one_letter_code
_entity_poly.pdbx_strand_id
1 'polypeptide(L)'
;MLILDCSSRTQALHTLSAGFACPPEKLKKVLLSLDLESIYELNPRQLVDAPQYLRDYVCAELGEPGPFTRALWFHGTRNFRR
;
A
#
# COMPACT_ATOMS: atom_id res chain seq x y z
N MET A 1 17.52 1.10 -6.08
CA MET A 1 16.82 2.23 -5.43
C MET A 1 15.39 2.22 -5.94
N LEU A 2 14.40 1.95 -5.09
CA LEU A 2 13.00 1.91 -5.50
C LEU A 2 12.35 3.27 -5.31
N ILE A 3 11.51 3.64 -6.28
CA ILE A 3 10.66 4.83 -6.26
C ILE A 3 9.22 4.34 -6.24
N LEU A 4 8.46 4.74 -5.23
CA LEU A 4 7.04 4.45 -5.16
C LEU A 4 6.30 5.40 -6.11
N ASP A 5 5.66 4.86 -7.16
CA ASP A 5 4.92 5.65 -8.13
C ASP A 5 3.42 5.65 -7.80
N CYS A 6 2.95 6.76 -7.20
CA CYS A 6 1.55 6.97 -6.85
C CYS A 6 0.75 7.71 -7.94
N SER A 7 1.22 7.76 -9.19
CA SER A 7 0.50 8.41 -10.31
C SER A 7 -0.83 7.74 -10.67
N SER A 8 -0.94 6.43 -10.44
CA SER A 8 -2.19 5.69 -10.58
C SER A 8 -2.17 4.48 -9.64
N ARG A 9 -3.35 3.92 -9.34
CA ARG A 9 -3.47 2.69 -8.55
C ARG A 9 -2.63 1.55 -9.14
N THR A 10 -2.62 1.42 -10.46
CA THR A 10 -1.87 0.36 -11.17
C THR A 10 -0.37 0.54 -11.00
N GLN A 11 0.15 1.75 -11.17
CA GLN A 11 1.58 2.03 -10.99
C GLN A 11 2.03 1.87 -9.54
N ALA A 12 1.17 2.28 -8.58
CA ALA A 12 1.44 2.10 -7.17
C ALA A 12 1.54 0.61 -6.81
N LEU A 13 0.59 -0.21 -7.29
CA LEU A 13 0.63 -1.66 -7.09
C LEU A 13 1.86 -2.29 -7.74
N HIS A 14 2.22 -1.86 -8.94
CA HIS A 14 3.37 -2.39 -9.66
C HIS A 14 4.69 -2.07 -8.95
N THR A 15 4.89 -0.81 -8.54
CA THR A 15 6.11 -0.39 -7.83
C THR A 15 6.19 -0.95 -6.41
N LEU A 16 5.08 -1.07 -5.69
CA LEU A 16 5.03 -1.73 -4.38
C LEU A 16 5.35 -3.22 -4.49
N SER A 17 4.72 -3.92 -5.43
CA SER A 17 4.95 -5.36 -5.60
C SER A 17 6.40 -5.67 -6.00
N ALA A 18 7.03 -4.81 -6.80
CA ALA A 18 8.47 -4.87 -7.06
C ALA A 18 9.31 -4.69 -5.78
N GLY A 19 8.89 -3.83 -4.85
CA GLY A 19 9.53 -3.69 -3.55
C GLY A 19 9.40 -4.92 -2.65
N PHE A 20 8.25 -5.59 -2.68
CA PHE A 20 8.05 -6.88 -2.00
C PHE A 20 8.58 -8.09 -2.79
N ALA A 21 9.27 -7.86 -3.92
CA ALA A 21 9.76 -8.91 -4.81
C ALA A 21 8.68 -9.95 -5.18
N CYS A 22 7.44 -9.50 -5.42
CA CYS A 22 6.30 -10.36 -5.71
C CYS A 22 5.48 -9.87 -6.92
N PRO A 23 4.64 -10.74 -7.53
CA PRO A 23 3.73 -10.30 -8.58
C PRO A 23 2.65 -9.35 -8.03
N PRO A 24 2.19 -8.34 -8.80
CA PRO A 24 1.14 -7.41 -8.40
C PRO A 24 -0.15 -8.10 -7.91
N GLU A 25 -0.55 -9.20 -8.55
CA GLU A 25 -1.74 -9.96 -8.16
C GLU A 25 -1.61 -10.61 -6.78
N LYS A 26 -0.39 -11.00 -6.37
CA LYS A 26 -0.15 -11.55 -5.03
C LYS A 26 -0.31 -10.45 -3.98
N LEU A 27 0.30 -9.28 -4.20
CA LEU A 27 0.15 -8.12 -3.32
C LEU A 27 -1.32 -7.70 -3.22
N LYS A 28 -2.01 -7.61 -4.36
CA LYS A 28 -3.44 -7.28 -4.41
C LYS A 28 -4.29 -8.27 -3.60
N LYS A 29 -4.01 -9.57 -3.71
CA LYS A 29 -4.74 -10.60 -2.97
C LYS A 29 -4.56 -10.45 -1.46
N VAL A 30 -3.35 -10.17 -0.97
CA VAL A 30 -3.07 -9.91 0.45
C VAL A 30 -3.79 -8.65 0.93
N LEU A 31 -3.78 -7.57 0.15
CA LEU A 31 -4.49 -6.35 0.51
C LEU A 31 -6.01 -6.55 0.58
N LEU A 32 -6.56 -7.37 -0.31
CA LEU A 32 -7.99 -7.67 -0.35
C LEU A 32 -8.44 -8.76 0.64
N SER A 33 -7.52 -9.53 1.22
CA SER A 33 -7.87 -10.49 2.28
C SER A 33 -8.07 -9.83 3.63
N LEU A 34 -7.69 -8.55 3.76
CA LEU A 34 -7.82 -7.80 4.99
C LEU A 34 -9.09 -6.94 4.97
N ASP A 35 -9.98 -7.19 5.93
CA ASP A 35 -11.09 -6.32 6.23
C ASP A 35 -10.79 -5.52 7.51
N LEU A 36 -10.24 -4.31 7.32
CA LEU A 36 -9.90 -3.43 8.42
C LEU A 36 -11.15 -3.02 9.21
N GLU A 37 -12.28 -2.76 8.54
CA GLU A 37 -13.51 -2.31 9.21
C GLU A 37 -13.99 -3.37 10.19
N SER A 38 -14.11 -4.61 9.74
CA SER A 38 -14.45 -5.75 10.60
C SER A 38 -13.47 -5.93 11.77
N ILE A 39 -12.16 -5.73 11.55
CA ILE A 39 -11.14 -5.88 12.61
C ILE A 39 -11.33 -4.83 13.71
N TYR A 40 -11.55 -3.56 13.35
CA TYR A 40 -11.72 -2.48 14.32
C TYR A 40 -13.11 -2.51 14.99
N GLU A 41 -14.15 -2.99 14.30
CA GLU A 41 -15.47 -3.23 14.90
C GLU A 41 -15.40 -4.33 15.99
N LEU A 42 -14.70 -5.43 15.70
CA LEU A 42 -14.55 -6.54 16.64
C LEU A 42 -13.57 -6.24 17.78
N ASN A 43 -12.62 -5.32 17.57
CA ASN A 43 -11.62 -4.93 18.56
C ASN A 43 -11.53 -3.40 18.71
N PRO A 44 -12.55 -2.75 19.29
CA PRO A 44 -12.61 -1.29 19.41
C PRO A 44 -11.54 -0.69 20.34
N ARG A 45 -10.81 -1.54 21.09
CA ARG A 45 -9.64 -1.12 21.92
C ARG A 45 -8.31 -1.25 21.19
N GLN A 46 -8.31 -1.58 19.90
CA GLN A 46 -7.10 -1.68 19.11
C GLN A 46 -6.46 -0.30 18.95
N LEU A 47 -5.34 -0.09 19.63
CA LEU A 47 -4.63 1.20 19.71
C LEU A 47 -3.69 1.45 18.53
N VAL A 48 -3.49 0.46 17.66
CA VAL A 48 -2.62 0.58 16.49
C VAL A 48 -3.38 1.31 15.40
N ASP A 49 -2.75 2.30 14.78
CA ASP A 49 -3.31 3.02 13.64
C ASP A 49 -3.47 2.11 12.41
N ALA A 50 -4.55 2.30 11.65
CA ALA A 50 -4.91 1.40 10.54
C ALA A 50 -3.80 1.28 9.47
N PRO A 51 -3.15 2.38 9.02
CA PRO A 51 -1.93 2.33 8.20
C PRO A 51 -0.82 1.45 8.75
N GLN A 52 -0.52 1.54 10.05
CA GLN A 52 0.54 0.75 10.68
C GLN A 52 0.14 -0.74 10.71
N TYR A 53 -1.09 -1.04 11.10
CA TYR A 53 -1.60 -2.40 11.10
C TYR A 53 -1.56 -3.03 9.70
N LEU A 54 -2.01 -2.29 8.68
CA LEU A 54 -1.96 -2.75 7.30
C LEU A 54 -0.53 -3.04 6.85
N ARG A 55 0.42 -2.15 7.18
CA ARG A 55 1.84 -2.37 6.90
C ARG A 55 2.32 -3.67 7.54
N ASP A 56 2.07 -3.83 8.83
CA ASP A 56 2.59 -4.98 9.59
C ASP A 56 1.97 -6.29 9.09
N TYR A 57 0.68 -6.29 8.75
CA TYR A 57 0.01 -7.44 8.13
C TYR A 57 0.64 -7.81 6.79
N VAL A 58 0.82 -6.84 5.88
CA VAL A 58 1.44 -7.10 4.57
C VAL A 58 2.87 -7.58 4.72
N CYS A 59 3.64 -7.02 5.65
CA CYS A 59 5.01 -7.46 5.92
C CYS A 59 5.07 -8.87 6.53
N ALA A 60 4.10 -9.25 7.36
CA ALA A 60 4.00 -10.61 7.87
C ALA A 60 3.73 -11.64 6.75
N GLU A 61 2.87 -11.28 5.78
CA GLU A 61 2.49 -12.17 4.68
C GLU A 61 3.52 -12.24 3.53
N LEU A 62 4.21 -11.13 3.26
CA LEU A 62 5.10 -10.99 2.09
C LEU A 62 6.57 -10.79 2.43
N GLY A 63 6.92 -10.62 3.71
CA GLY A 63 8.24 -10.18 4.17
C GLY A 63 8.41 -8.67 4.10
N GLU A 64 9.55 -8.18 4.56
CA GLU A 64 9.86 -6.74 4.49
C GLU A 64 10.12 -6.31 3.04
N PRO A 65 9.57 -5.17 2.60
CA PRO A 65 9.88 -4.64 1.29
C PRO A 65 11.33 -4.12 1.24
N GLY A 66 11.91 -4.11 0.05
CA GLY A 66 13.15 -3.39 -0.20
C GLY A 66 13.01 -1.89 0.09
N PRO A 67 14.12 -1.18 0.39
CA PRO A 67 14.06 0.22 0.76
C PRO A 67 13.56 1.10 -0.39
N PHE A 68 12.45 1.79 -0.14
CA PHE A 68 12.01 2.92 -0.95
C PHE A 68 12.72 4.18 -0.49
N THR A 69 13.13 4.99 -1.45
CA THR A 69 13.94 6.20 -1.16
C THR A 69 13.20 7.50 -1.38
N ARG A 70 12.06 7.44 -2.09
CA ARG A 70 11.14 8.54 -2.33
C ARG A 70 9.81 7.98 -2.86
N ALA A 71 8.76 8.77 -2.71
CA ALA A 71 7.48 8.55 -3.37
C ALA A 71 7.22 9.70 -4.36
N LEU A 72 6.69 9.37 -5.53
CA LEU A 72 6.25 10.33 -6.54
C LEU A 72 4.72 10.32 -6.57
N TRP A 73 4.12 11.48 -6.34
CA TRP A 73 2.68 11.67 -6.40
C TRP A 73 2.37 12.55 -7.60
N PHE A 74 1.66 12.01 -8.58
CA PHE A 74 1.12 12.81 -9.67
C PHE A 74 -0.37 13.02 -9.42
N HIS A 75 -0.70 14.06 -8.66
CA HIS A 75 -2.06 14.61 -8.71
C HIS A 75 -2.14 15.27 -10.08
N GLY A 76 -2.88 14.66 -11.00
CA GLY A 76 -3.24 15.27 -12.28
C GLY A 76 -4.16 16.47 -12.05
N THR A 77 -3.74 17.45 -11.25
CA THR A 77 -4.43 18.72 -11.07
C THR A 77 -4.57 19.30 -12.45
N ARG A 78 -5.81 19.20 -12.93
CA ARG A 78 -6.36 19.94 -14.06
C ARG A 78 -5.67 21.30 -14.13
N ASN A 79 -4.94 21.56 -15.20
CA ASN A 79 -4.76 22.91 -15.67
C ASN A 79 -6.18 23.42 -16.00
N PHE A 80 -6.87 24.01 -15.03
CA PHE A 80 -7.95 24.94 -15.32
C PHE A 80 -7.29 26.11 -16.05
N ARG A 81 -7.27 26.05 -17.37
CA ARG A 81 -7.08 27.26 -18.17
C ARG A 81 -8.33 28.12 -17.95
N ARG A 82 -8.09 29.34 -17.46
CA ARG A 82 -9.07 30.43 -17.41
C ARG A 82 -9.61 30.74 -18.80
#